data_AF-A0A915AZH8-F1
#
_entry.id   AF-A0A915AZH8-F1
#
_cell.length_a   1.000
_cell.length_b   1.000
_cell.length_c   1.000
_cell.angle_alpha   90.00
_cell.angle_beta   90.00
_cell.angle_gamma   90.00
#
_symmetry.space_group_name_H-M   'P 1'
#
loop_
_entity.id
_entity.type
_entity.pdbx_description
1 polymer ?
#
loop_
_entity_poly.entity_id
_entity_poly.type
_entity_poly.pdbx_seq_one_letter_code
_entity_poly.pdbx_strand_id
1 'polypeptide(L)'
;MCVVRELPKDETDSAVDETRYMAIAHPMRNIWLSSIGRAKKVIVIIWVMSALFAIPSAIRIDYNFSDSLHGERVYWCVRQFPEFFGSSREALNKIYAAYQVMLLIIFPVVTMTICYARVSIIVYSSSKDRGLGSAMYV
;
A
#
# COMPACT_ATOMS: atom_id res chain seq x y z
N MET A 1 -37.48 20.25 -39.34
CA MET A 1 -36.63 20.02 -40.51
C MET A 1 -35.21 20.42 -40.16
N CYS A 2 -34.44 19.47 -39.61
CA CYS A 2 -32.97 19.52 -39.63
C CYS A 2 -32.58 18.23 -40.33
N VAL A 3 -32.11 18.37 -41.56
CA VAL A 3 -31.68 17.26 -42.41
C VAL A 3 -30.37 16.75 -41.83
N VAL A 4 -30.43 15.61 -41.13
CA VAL A 4 -29.24 14.82 -40.80
C VAL A 4 -28.72 14.28 -42.12
N ARG A 5 -27.70 14.95 -42.66
CA ARG A 5 -26.97 14.48 -43.83
C ARG A 5 -26.20 13.23 -43.38
N GLU A 6 -26.74 12.05 -43.66
CA GLU A 6 -26.04 10.77 -43.49
C GLU A 6 -24.79 10.78 -44.39
N LEU A 7 -23.63 11.00 -43.78
CA LEU A 7 -22.32 10.77 -44.39
C LEU A 7 -22.04 9.25 -44.44
N PRO A 8 -21.27 8.77 -45.42
CA PRO A 8 -21.02 7.33 -45.63
C PRO A 8 -20.46 6.68 -44.36
N LYS A 9 -21.21 5.70 -43.82
CA LYS A 9 -21.01 5.10 -42.49
C LYS A 9 -19.74 4.23 -42.35
N ASP A 10 -19.07 3.83 -43.43
CA ASP A 10 -18.00 2.80 -43.33
C ASP A 10 -16.58 3.35 -43.10
N GLU A 11 -16.20 4.51 -43.65
CA GLU A 11 -14.79 4.96 -43.60
C GLU A 11 -14.48 5.82 -42.36
N THR A 12 -15.48 6.49 -41.78
CA THR A 12 -15.31 7.33 -40.58
C THR A 12 -15.43 6.59 -39.25
N ASP A 13 -16.13 5.45 -39.19
CA ASP A 13 -16.38 4.74 -37.93
C ASP A 13 -15.07 4.11 -37.39
N SER A 14 -14.28 3.51 -38.27
CA SER A 14 -12.97 2.95 -37.95
C SER A 14 -11.98 4.00 -37.43
N ALA A 15 -12.00 5.20 -38.00
CA ALA A 15 -11.13 6.31 -37.57
C ALA A 15 -11.57 6.92 -36.23
N VAL A 16 -12.88 6.96 -35.95
CA VAL A 16 -13.41 7.44 -34.66
C VAL A 16 -13.11 6.44 -33.54
N ASP A 17 -13.23 5.15 -33.81
CA ASP A 17 -12.90 4.10 -32.84
C ASP A 17 -11.40 4.06 -32.52
N GLU A 18 -10.55 4.23 -33.53
CA GLU A 18 -9.10 4.26 -33.33
C GLU A 18 -8.66 5.51 -32.52
N THR A 19 -9.25 6.68 -32.79
CA THR A 19 -8.95 7.91 -32.04
C THR A 19 -9.48 7.87 -30.61
N ARG A 20 -10.66 7.26 -30.38
CA ARG A 20 -11.19 7.05 -29.01
C ARG A 20 -10.39 6.01 -28.25
N TYR A 21 -9.98 4.93 -28.89
CA TYR A 21 -9.11 3.92 -28.30
C TYR A 21 -7.77 4.54 -27.89
N MET A 22 -7.13 5.33 -28.77
CA MET A 22 -5.88 6.02 -28.46
C MET A 22 -6.04 7.06 -27.36
N ALA A 23 -7.14 7.83 -27.35
CA ALA A 23 -7.39 8.82 -26.30
C ALA A 23 -7.60 8.20 -24.91
N ILE A 24 -8.12 6.97 -24.82
CA ILE A 24 -8.30 6.24 -23.57
C ILE A 24 -7.03 5.46 -23.19
N ALA A 25 -6.38 4.82 -24.15
CA ALA A 25 -5.19 3.99 -23.92
C ALA A 25 -3.94 4.82 -23.62
N HIS A 26 -3.77 6.00 -24.22
CA HIS A 26 -2.59 6.84 -24.05
C HIS A 26 -2.40 7.41 -22.61
N PRO A 27 -3.43 7.97 -21.93
CA PRO A 27 -3.28 8.40 -20.54
C PRO A 27 -3.06 7.20 -19.60
N MET A 28 -3.72 6.07 -19.84
CA MET A 28 -3.53 4.86 -19.03
C MET A 28 -2.14 4.25 -19.20
N ARG A 29 -1.60 4.19 -20.43
CA ARG A 29 -0.27 3.64 -20.71
C ARG A 29 0.83 4.50 -20.10
N ASN A 30 0.71 5.83 -20.14
CA ASN A 30 1.70 6.73 -19.52
C ASN A 30 1.69 6.64 -17.98
N ILE A 31 0.50 6.54 -17.37
CA ILE A 31 0.36 6.31 -15.92
C ILE A 31 0.91 4.92 -15.54
N TRP A 32 0.61 3.89 -16.33
CA TRP A 32 1.03 2.51 -16.10
C TRP A 32 2.56 2.32 -16.24
N LEU A 33 3.17 2.86 -17.29
CA LEU A 33 4.62 2.82 -17.50
C LEU A 33 5.39 3.62 -16.44
N SER A 34 4.86 4.79 -16.05
CA SER A 34 5.44 5.54 -14.92
C SER A 34 5.26 4.77 -13.59
N SER A 35 4.16 4.03 -13.43
CA SER A 35 3.87 3.23 -12.24
C SER A 35 4.73 1.97 -12.15
N ILE A 36 5.03 1.27 -13.26
CA ILE A 36 5.77 -0.01 -13.23
C ILE A 36 7.19 0.15 -12.70
N GLY A 37 7.91 1.20 -13.10
CA GLY A 37 9.25 1.49 -12.59
C GLY A 37 9.25 1.84 -11.09
N ARG A 38 8.25 2.60 -10.65
CA ARG A 38 8.04 2.93 -9.23
C ARG A 38 7.61 1.70 -8.44
N ALA A 39 6.76 0.84 -8.99
CA ALA A 39 6.26 -0.39 -8.37
C ALA A 39 7.41 -1.37 -8.10
N LYS A 40 8.35 -1.53 -9.04
CA LYS A 40 9.55 -2.36 -8.82
C LYS A 40 10.36 -1.86 -7.62
N LYS A 41 10.56 -0.54 -7.50
CA LYS A 41 11.25 0.06 -6.34
C LYS A 41 10.47 -0.14 -5.04
N VAL A 42 9.15 0.02 -5.07
CA VAL A 42 8.26 -0.19 -3.92
C VAL A 42 8.31 -1.64 -3.44
N ILE A 43 8.26 -2.62 -4.36
CA ILE A 43 8.34 -4.05 -4.02
C ILE A 43 9.68 -4.37 -3.33
N VAL A 44 10.80 -3.88 -3.86
CA VAL A 44 12.13 -4.07 -3.24
C VAL A 44 12.18 -3.45 -1.84
N ILE A 45 11.62 -2.24 -1.67
CA ILE A 45 11.55 -1.60 -0.35
C ILE A 45 10.70 -2.44 0.61
N ILE A 46 9.54 -2.94 0.19
CA ILE A 46 8.68 -3.78 1.02
C ILE A 46 9.42 -5.04 1.48
N TRP A 47 10.15 -5.71 0.57
CA TRP A 47 10.95 -6.88 0.91
C TRP A 47 12.03 -6.58 1.95
N VAL A 48 12.81 -5.52 1.73
CA VAL A 48 13.88 -5.11 2.66
C VAL A 48 13.30 -4.73 4.02
N MET A 49 12.23 -3.94 4.04
CA MET A 49 11.55 -3.52 5.27
C MET A 49 10.95 -4.71 6.01
N SER A 50 10.36 -5.68 5.29
CA SER A 50 9.82 -6.90 5.87
C SER A 50 10.92 -7.75 6.52
N ALA A 51 12.05 -7.92 5.84
CA ALA A 51 13.21 -8.63 6.39
C ALA A 51 13.76 -7.91 7.64
N LEU A 52 13.86 -6.58 7.59
CA LEU A 52 14.34 -5.78 8.72
C LEU A 52 13.43 -5.90 9.95
N PHE A 53 12.10 -5.91 9.75
CA PHE A 53 11.13 -6.05 10.82
C PHE A 53 11.03 -7.47 11.39
N ALA A 54 11.41 -8.48 10.63
CA ALA A 54 11.46 -9.86 11.11
C ALA A 54 12.59 -10.09 12.12
N ILE A 55 13.72 -9.37 12.00
CA ILE A 55 14.91 -9.55 12.86
C ILE A 55 14.59 -9.29 14.35
N PRO A 56 13.98 -8.15 14.75
CA PRO A 56 13.58 -7.92 16.14
C PRO A 56 12.60 -8.96 16.68
N SER A 57 11.73 -9.51 15.81
CA SER A 57 10.78 -10.55 16.20
C SER A 57 11.47 -11.89 16.45
N ALA A 58 12.52 -12.22 15.70
CA ALA A 58 13.29 -13.45 15.86
C ALA A 58 14.14 -13.43 17.15
N ILE A 59 14.73 -12.28 17.50
CA ILE A 59 15.59 -12.12 18.70
C ILE A 59 14.80 -12.28 20.01
N ARG A 60 13.48 -12.11 19.99
CA ARG A 60 12.60 -12.22 21.18
C ARG A 60 12.24 -13.64 21.58
N ILE A 61 12.71 -14.64 20.84
CA ILE A 61 12.43 -16.06 21.08
C ILE A 61 13.54 -16.57 21.99
N ASP A 62 13.22 -16.76 23.28
CA ASP A 62 14.15 -17.30 24.25
C ASP A 62 13.67 -18.69 24.71
N TYR A 63 14.61 -19.61 24.87
CA TYR A 63 14.35 -20.98 25.31
C TYR A 63 14.74 -21.07 26.77
N ASN A 64 13.74 -21.08 27.66
CA ASN A 64 13.99 -21.18 29.08
C ASN A 64 13.85 -22.65 29.50
N PHE A 65 14.70 -23.09 30.42
CA PHE A 65 14.66 -24.43 31.00
C PHE A 65 14.32 -24.30 32.48
N SER A 66 13.52 -25.21 32.99
CA SER A 66 13.30 -25.42 34.42
C SER A 66 13.20 -26.91 34.65
N ASP A 67 13.73 -27.30 35.79
CA ASP A 67 13.70 -28.68 36.20
C ASP A 67 12.29 -28.98 36.70
N SER A 68 11.64 -29.94 36.06
CA SER A 68 10.36 -30.45 36.55
C SER A 68 10.56 -31.03 37.95
N LEU A 69 9.50 -31.14 38.75
CA LEU A 69 9.55 -31.76 40.10
C LEU A 69 10.16 -33.19 40.12
N HIS A 70 10.26 -33.84 38.95
CA HIS A 70 10.86 -35.17 38.74
C HIS A 70 12.30 -35.15 38.19
N GLY A 71 12.96 -33.98 38.10
CA GLY A 71 14.33 -33.86 37.59
C GLY A 71 14.46 -33.97 36.06
N GLU A 72 13.33 -33.93 35.33
CA GLU A 72 13.32 -33.96 33.87
C GLU A 72 13.36 -32.53 33.30
N ARG A 73 14.35 -32.27 32.44
CA ARG A 73 14.50 -30.97 31.76
C ARG A 73 13.46 -30.83 30.68
N VAL A 74 12.51 -29.93 30.89
CA VAL A 74 11.48 -29.60 29.90
C VAL A 74 11.83 -28.25 29.29
N TYR A 75 11.81 -28.17 27.96
CA TYR A 75 12.06 -26.94 27.22
C TYR A 75 10.72 -26.27 26.92
N TRP A 76 10.54 -25.00 27.30
CA TRP A 76 9.45 -24.17 26.80
C TRP A 76 9.97 -22.92 26.11
N CYS A 77 9.21 -22.51 25.11
CA CYS A 77 9.43 -21.26 24.41
C CYS A 77 8.78 -20.13 25.22
N VAL A 78 9.61 -19.21 25.75
CA VAL A 78 9.11 -17.97 26.36
C VAL A 78 9.40 -16.82 25.41
N ARG A 79 8.41 -15.94 25.20
CA ARG A 79 8.65 -14.67 24.50
C ARG A 79 9.24 -13.65 25.46
N GLN A 80 10.54 -13.76 25.74
CA GLN A 80 11.29 -12.78 26.55
C GLN A 80 12.57 -12.37 25.83
N PHE A 81 13.04 -11.16 26.08
CA PHE A 81 14.34 -10.72 25.57
C PHE A 81 15.46 -11.42 26.36
N PRO A 82 16.55 -11.85 25.69
CA PRO A 82 17.64 -12.59 26.32
C PRO A 82 18.29 -11.80 27.47
N GLU A 83 18.70 -12.53 28.50
CA GLU A 83 19.33 -12.03 29.75
C GLU A 83 20.53 -11.09 29.49
N PHE A 84 21.18 -11.18 28.33
CA PHE A 84 22.28 -10.30 27.92
C PHE A 84 21.98 -8.80 28.08
N PHE A 85 20.71 -8.40 27.98
CA PHE A 85 20.31 -6.99 28.07
C PHE A 85 19.97 -6.51 29.49
N GLY A 86 19.89 -7.39 30.50
CA GLY A 86 19.74 -7.04 31.93
C GLY A 86 18.75 -5.89 32.23
N SER A 87 19.28 -4.70 32.52
CA SER A 87 18.51 -3.48 32.82
C SER A 87 17.69 -2.96 31.62
N SER A 88 18.10 -3.25 30.39
CA SER A 88 17.36 -2.91 29.17
C SER A 88 16.18 -3.84 28.90
N ARG A 89 15.99 -4.96 29.62
CA ARG A 89 14.93 -5.94 29.30
C ARG A 89 13.51 -5.37 29.39
N GLU A 90 13.19 -4.68 30.49
CA GLU A 90 11.88 -4.05 30.66
C GLU A 90 11.68 -2.88 29.69
N ALA A 91 12.71 -2.06 29.49
CA ALA A 91 12.67 -0.93 28.57
C ALA A 91 12.50 -1.41 27.12
N LEU A 92 13.27 -2.40 26.68
CA LEU A 92 13.16 -3.02 25.36
C LEU A 92 11.80 -3.69 25.18
N ASN A 93 11.25 -4.35 26.20
CA ASN A 93 9.93 -4.93 26.10
C ASN A 93 8.83 -3.87 25.94
N LYS A 94 8.90 -2.77 26.71
CA LYS A 94 7.98 -1.63 26.56
C LYS A 94 8.12 -0.95 25.19
N ILE A 95 9.36 -0.68 24.76
CA ILE A 95 9.66 -0.08 23.46
C ILE A 95 9.19 -0.99 22.33
N TYR A 96 9.43 -2.29 22.44
CA TYR A 96 9.01 -3.27 21.44
C TYR A 96 7.48 -3.36 21.36
N ALA A 97 6.78 -3.40 22.51
CA ALA A 97 5.33 -3.38 22.54
C ALA A 97 4.77 -2.11 21.87
N ALA A 98 5.32 -0.93 22.20
CA ALA A 98 4.96 0.33 21.58
C ALA A 98 5.26 0.34 20.07
N TYR A 99 6.40 -0.18 19.65
CA TYR A 99 6.79 -0.33 18.26
C TYR A 99 5.82 -1.23 17.49
N GLN A 100 5.40 -2.35 18.08
CA GLN A 100 4.48 -3.29 17.46
C GLN A 100 3.09 -2.67 17.27
N VAL A 101 2.63 -1.88 18.25
CA VAL A 101 1.40 -1.07 18.15
C VAL A 101 1.51 -0.01 17.05
N MET A 102 2.62 0.73 17.00
CA MET A 102 2.91 1.72 15.95
C MET A 102 2.86 1.09 14.55
N LEU A 103 3.50 -0.06 14.36
CA LEU A 103 3.54 -0.74 13.07
C LEU A 103 2.19 -1.33 12.65
N LEU A 104 1.45 -1.95 13.56
CA LEU A 104 0.21 -2.64 13.22
C LEU A 104 -1.01 -1.72 13.15
N ILE A 105 -0.96 -0.55 13.79
CA ILE A 105 -2.11 0.37 13.85
C ILE A 105 -1.80 1.66 13.10
N ILE A 106 -0.71 2.36 13.44
CA ILE A 106 -0.45 3.69 12.89
C ILE A 106 -0.09 3.61 11.41
N PHE A 107 0.80 2.69 11.02
CA PHE A 107 1.21 2.52 9.62
C PHE A 107 0.03 2.22 8.66
N PRO A 108 -0.87 1.24 8.93
CA PRO A 108 -2.01 1.00 8.04
C PRO A 108 -3.02 2.14 8.05
N VAL A 109 -3.29 2.77 9.20
CA VAL A 109 -4.22 3.91 9.27
C VAL A 109 -3.71 5.08 8.42
N VAL A 110 -2.42 5.42 8.53
CA VAL A 110 -1.79 6.49 7.74
C VAL A 110 -1.83 6.14 6.26
N THR A 111 -1.50 4.90 5.91
CA THR A 111 -1.51 4.43 4.51
C THR A 111 -2.91 4.53 3.91
N MET A 112 -3.93 4.04 4.61
CA MET A 112 -5.32 4.15 4.18
C MET A 112 -5.72 5.62 4.01
N THR A 113 -5.43 6.47 5.00
CA THR A 113 -5.77 7.89 4.96
C THR A 113 -5.16 8.58 3.74
N ILE A 114 -3.89 8.32 3.43
CA ILE A 114 -3.23 8.89 2.25
C ILE A 114 -3.88 8.37 0.96
N CYS A 115 -4.13 7.06 0.86
CA CYS A 115 -4.80 6.48 -0.31
C CYS A 115 -6.19 7.11 -0.53
N TYR A 116 -7.00 7.21 0.51
CA TYR A 116 -8.33 7.83 0.44
C TYR A 116 -8.26 9.31 0.08
N ALA A 117 -7.33 10.07 0.65
CA ALA A 117 -7.13 11.47 0.30
C ALA A 117 -6.73 11.66 -1.18
N ARG A 118 -5.89 10.79 -1.73
CA ARG A 118 -5.53 10.82 -3.15
C ARG A 118 -6.73 10.52 -4.05
N VAL A 119 -7.51 9.51 -3.71
CA VAL A 119 -8.72 9.15 -4.47
C VAL A 119 -9.75 10.27 -4.41
N SER A 120 -9.99 10.86 -3.24
CA SER A 120 -10.96 11.95 -3.09
C SER A 120 -10.56 13.21 -3.86
N ILE A 121 -9.27 13.56 -3.90
CA ILE A 121 -8.78 14.68 -4.73
C ILE A 121 -9.05 14.43 -6.21
N ILE A 122 -8.76 13.23 -6.72
CA ILE A 122 -8.97 12.88 -8.14
C ILE A 122 -10.46 12.93 -8.50
N VAL A 123 -11.32 12.41 -7.63
CA VAL A 123 -12.78 12.45 -7.82
C VAL A 123 -13.28 13.90 -7.79
N TYR A 124 -12.80 14.69 -6.83
CA TYR A 124 -13.22 16.09 -6.69
C TYR A 124 -12.76 16.95 -7.87
N SER A 125 -11.51 16.80 -8.34
CA SER A 125 -11.02 17.53 -9.52
C SER A 125 -11.82 17.16 -10.77
N SER A 126 -12.13 15.87 -10.94
CA SER A 126 -12.95 15.37 -12.05
C SER A 126 -14.39 15.90 -12.02
N SER A 127 -14.96 16.11 -10.84
CA SER A 127 -16.27 16.73 -10.66
C SER A 127 -16.24 18.23 -10.96
N LYS A 128 -15.20 18.93 -10.49
CA LYS A 128 -15.02 20.38 -10.69
C LYS A 128 -14.86 20.74 -12.17
N ASP A 129 -14.09 19.96 -12.94
CA ASP A 129 -13.97 20.16 -14.40
C ASP A 129 -15.32 20.01 -15.12
N ARG A 130 -16.17 19.07 -14.69
CA ARG A 130 -17.53 18.92 -15.24
C ARG A 130 -18.44 20.10 -14.85
N GLY A 131 -18.32 20.60 -13.62
CA GLY A 131 -19.08 21.77 -13.17
C GLY A 131 -18.73 23.07 -13.91
N LEU A 132 -17.44 23.27 -14.23
CA LEU A 132 -16.97 24.38 -15.07
C LEU A 132 -17.39 24.23 -16.53
N GLY A 133 -17.36 23.01 -17.07
CA GLY A 133 -17.87 22.70 -18.41
C GLY A 133 -19.36 23.02 -18.57
N SER A 134 -20.18 22.71 -17.55
CA SER A 134 -21.62 23.04 -17.57
C SER A 134 -21.90 24.53 -17.39
N ALA A 135 -21.05 25.27 -16.67
CA ALA A 135 -21.21 26.73 -16.48
C ALA A 135 -20.77 27.56 -17.70
N MET A 136 -19.93 27.01 -18.59
CA MET A 136 -19.49 27.67 -19.83
C MET A 136 -20.43 27.41 -21.03
N TYR A 137 -21.47 26.59 -20.83
CA TYR A 137 -22.54 26.30 -21.80
C TYR A 137 -23.89 26.94 -21.40
N VAL A 138 -23.87 27.96 -20.52
CA VAL A 138 -25.02 28.82 -20.18
C VAL A 138 -24.70 30.25 -20.57
#